data_AF-A0A671VIC7-F1
#
_entry.id   AF-A0A671VIC7-F1
#
_cell.length_a   1.000
_cell.length_b   1.000
_cell.length_c   1.000
_cell.angle_alpha   90.00
_cell.angle_beta   90.00
_cell.angle_gamma   90.00
#
_symmetry.space_group_name_H-M   'P 1'
#
loop_
_entity.id
_entity.type
_entity.pdbx_description
1 polymer ?
#
loop_
_entity_poly.entity_id
_entity_poly.type
_entity_poly.pdbx_seq_one_letter_code
_entity_poly.pdbx_strand_id
1 'polypeptide(L)'
;RMTTMDLLTVLLLLLCLDPSAATSLITGQRVCKAGKGKPCYKLAYFSELRRRLNFAEAELACRRDGGQLLSVESASEQKIIEQLITELRPTDGDFWIGLRRNHGNEDSSSDCSPQYYWLDGSRSTFRWVGVIQKVKRSN
;
A
#
# COMPACT_ATOMS: atom_id res chain seq x y z
N ARG A 1 18.75 29.30 -39.45
CA ARG A 1 19.20 28.01 -40.04
C ARG A 1 19.72 27.18 -38.88
N MET A 2 18.96 26.18 -38.44
CA MET A 2 19.39 25.27 -37.38
C MET A 2 20.49 24.38 -37.96
N THR A 3 21.65 24.29 -37.31
CA THR A 3 22.76 23.48 -37.81
C THR A 3 22.53 22.00 -37.48
N THR A 4 23.13 21.08 -38.23
CA THR A 4 23.01 19.63 -37.99
C THR A 4 23.49 19.22 -36.59
N MET A 5 24.38 20.02 -35.99
CA MET A 5 24.86 19.87 -34.62
C MET A 5 23.79 20.19 -33.56
N ASP A 6 22.89 21.14 -33.85
CA ASP A 6 21.75 21.48 -32.99
C ASP A 6 20.67 20.39 -32.99
N LEU A 7 20.54 19.66 -34.10
CA LEU A 7 19.58 18.57 -34.23
C LEU A 7 20.03 17.33 -33.44
N LEU A 8 21.33 17.03 -33.45
CA LEU A 8 21.91 15.93 -32.67
C LEU A 8 21.84 16.18 -31.17
N THR A 9 22.08 17.41 -30.72
CA THR A 9 21.97 17.76 -29.29
C THR A 9 20.54 17.67 -28.81
N VAL A 10 19.55 18.11 -29.60
CA VAL A 10 18.13 17.94 -29.30
C VAL A 10 17.73 16.46 -29.28
N LEU A 11 18.21 15.65 -30.23
CA LEU A 11 17.93 14.21 -30.28
C LEU A 11 18.54 13.47 -29.08
N LEU A 12 19.76 13.83 -28.67
CA LEU A 12 20.42 13.29 -27.46
C LEU A 12 19.65 13.68 -26.18
N LEU A 13 19.18 14.93 -26.08
CA LEU A 13 18.35 15.38 -24.95
C LEU A 13 17.01 14.61 -24.87
N LEU A 14 16.39 14.31 -26.02
CA LEU A 14 15.17 13.49 -26.10
C LEU A 14 15.43 12.01 -25.75
N LEU A 15 16.63 11.49 -26.00
CA LEU A 15 17.03 10.14 -25.61
C LEU A 15 17.42 10.03 -24.12
N CYS A 16 17.82 11.15 -23.49
CA CYS A 16 18.09 11.24 -22.05
C CYS A 16 16.84 11.51 -21.19
N LEU A 17 15.72 11.86 -21.81
CA LEU A 17 14.40 11.89 -21.17
C LEU A 17 13.94 10.45 -20.99
N ASP A 18 14.62 9.70 -20.11
CA ASP A 18 14.17 8.38 -19.68
C ASP A 18 12.74 8.52 -19.11
N PRO A 19 11.70 8.01 -19.80
CA PRO A 19 10.34 8.02 -19.27
C PRO A 19 10.23 7.17 -17.99
N SER A 20 11.28 6.38 -17.70
CA SER A 20 11.39 5.56 -16.51
C SER A 20 11.67 6.35 -15.23
N ALA A 21 12.07 7.63 -15.33
CA ALA A 21 12.12 8.54 -14.19
C ALA A 21 10.73 9.12 -13.84
N ALA A 22 9.65 8.41 -14.18
CA ALA A 22 8.42 8.48 -13.41
C ALA A 22 8.71 7.96 -12.00
N THR A 23 9.32 8.81 -11.18
CA THR A 23 9.39 8.65 -9.73
C THR A 23 8.02 8.21 -9.26
N SER A 24 7.95 7.02 -8.67
CA SER A 24 6.74 6.44 -8.08
C SER A 24 5.92 7.54 -7.41
N LEU A 25 4.82 7.95 -8.04
CA LEU A 25 4.03 9.12 -7.62
C LEU A 25 3.15 8.81 -6.39
N ILE A 26 3.63 7.91 -5.52
CA ILE A 26 2.96 7.55 -4.28
C ILE A 26 3.33 8.62 -3.27
N THR A 27 2.56 9.70 -3.28
CA THR A 27 2.54 10.67 -2.19
C THR A 27 2.12 9.99 -0.90
N GLY A 28 2.84 10.27 0.18
CA GLY A 28 2.52 9.70 1.48
C GLY A 28 3.46 10.16 2.57
N GLN A 29 2.95 10.22 3.79
CA GLN A 29 3.70 10.58 4.98
C GLN A 29 4.19 9.31 5.68
N ARG A 30 5.50 9.21 5.91
CA ARG A 30 6.12 8.11 6.67
C ARG A 30 6.17 8.48 8.15
N VAL A 31 5.68 7.60 9.00
CA VAL A 31 5.66 7.76 10.47
C VAL A 31 6.32 6.53 11.09
N CYS A 32 7.42 6.74 11.81
CA CYS A 32 8.17 5.68 12.48
C CYS A 32 7.99 5.76 13.98
N LYS A 33 7.79 4.62 14.63
CA LYS A 33 7.82 4.56 16.10
C LYS A 33 9.26 4.71 16.58
N ALA A 34 9.47 5.49 17.64
CA ALA A 34 10.79 5.71 18.20
C ALA A 34 11.38 4.42 18.83
N GLY A 35 12.66 4.17 18.60
CA GLY A 35 13.41 3.04 19.14
C GLY A 35 13.93 2.08 18.06
N LYS A 36 15.00 1.34 18.39
CA LYS A 36 15.64 0.40 17.46
C LYS A 36 14.69 -0.76 17.11
N GLY A 37 14.55 -1.05 15.81
CA GLY A 37 13.73 -2.16 15.32
C GLY A 37 12.22 -1.96 15.48
N LYS A 38 11.77 -0.71 15.65
CA LYS A 38 10.33 -0.40 15.69
C LYS A 38 9.78 -0.19 14.27
N PRO A 39 8.50 -0.52 14.04
CA PRO A 39 7.91 -0.41 12.71
C PRO A 39 7.77 1.04 12.26
N CYS A 40 7.82 1.21 10.93
CA CYS A 40 7.48 2.44 10.24
C CYS A 40 6.26 2.20 9.37
N TYR A 41 5.33 3.15 9.38
CA TYR A 41 4.13 3.13 8.57
C TYR A 41 4.21 4.23 7.51
N LYS A 42 3.62 4.00 6.35
CA LYS A 42 3.44 5.03 5.33
C LYS A 42 2.01 4.96 4.84
N LEU A 43 1.27 6.06 5.00
CA LEU A 43 -0.05 6.18 4.40
C LEU A 43 0.12 6.72 2.98
N ALA A 44 -0.07 5.85 2.00
CA ALA A 44 -0.05 6.19 0.57
C ALA A 44 -1.44 6.66 0.13
N TYR A 45 -1.52 7.80 -0.54
CA TYR A 45 -2.78 8.34 -1.08
C TYR A 45 -2.53 9.05 -2.41
N PHE A 46 -3.57 9.19 -3.22
CA PHE A 46 -3.49 9.88 -4.50
C PHE A 46 -4.40 11.11 -4.46
N SER A 47 -3.90 12.26 -4.93
CA SER A 47 -4.73 13.46 -5.05
C SER A 47 -5.84 13.31 -6.09
N GLU A 48 -5.69 12.39 -7.04
CA GLU A 48 -6.64 12.13 -8.12
C GLU A 48 -7.27 10.74 -7.98
N LEU A 49 -8.60 10.68 -7.85
CA LEU A 49 -9.37 9.43 -7.72
C LEU A 49 -9.10 8.42 -8.85
N ARG A 50 -8.74 8.90 -10.05
CA ARG A 50 -8.42 8.05 -11.22
C ARG A 50 -7.11 7.28 -11.06
N ARG A 51 -6.25 7.67 -10.12
CA ARG A 51 -4.98 6.99 -9.83
C ARG A 51 -5.09 5.96 -8.69
N ARG A 52 -6.30 5.68 -8.20
CA ARG A 52 -6.53 4.64 -7.21
C ARG A 52 -6.08 3.28 -7.74
N LEU A 53 -5.22 2.64 -6.97
CA LEU A 53 -4.69 1.33 -7.28
C LEU A 53 -5.67 0.23 -6.88
N ASN A 54 -5.74 -0.83 -7.67
CA ASN A 54 -6.32 -2.09 -7.20
C ASN A 54 -5.39 -2.77 -6.18
N PHE A 55 -5.84 -3.86 -5.56
CA PHE A 55 -5.07 -4.57 -4.53
C PHE A 55 -3.67 -5.00 -5.01
N ALA A 56 -3.59 -5.62 -6.19
CA ALA A 56 -2.33 -6.15 -6.72
C ALA A 56 -1.34 -5.02 -7.08
N GLU A 57 -1.85 -3.93 -7.63
CA GLU A 57 -1.08 -2.73 -7.90
C GLU A 57 -0.56 -2.08 -6.62
N ALA A 58 -1.39 -2.00 -5.57
CA ALA A 58 -1.01 -1.46 -4.27
C ALA A 58 0.07 -2.31 -3.58
N GLU A 59 -0.05 -3.64 -3.64
CA GLU A 59 0.97 -4.56 -3.16
C GLU A 59 2.31 -4.33 -3.86
N LEU A 60 2.29 -4.28 -5.19
CA LEU A 60 3.50 -4.09 -6.00
C LEU A 60 4.13 -2.71 -5.74
N ALA A 61 3.30 -1.68 -5.59
CA ALA A 61 3.69 -0.33 -5.23
C ALA A 61 4.42 -0.28 -3.87
N CYS A 62 3.87 -0.91 -2.83
CA CYS A 62 4.51 -1.00 -1.52
C CYS A 62 5.87 -1.71 -1.61
N ARG A 63 5.94 -2.82 -2.34
CA ARG A 63 7.19 -3.57 -2.55
C ARG A 63 8.26 -2.73 -3.26
N ARG A 64 7.89 -1.95 -4.28
CA ARG A 64 8.82 -1.04 -4.97
C ARG A 64 9.35 0.08 -4.05
N ASP A 65 8.56 0.50 -3.07
CA ASP A 65 8.95 1.50 -2.06
C ASP A 65 9.75 0.90 -0.89
N GLY A 66 10.16 -0.37 -0.99
CA GLY A 66 10.92 -1.08 0.04
C GLY A 66 10.10 -1.50 1.26
N GLY A 67 8.77 -1.54 1.14
CA GLY A 67 7.86 -1.98 2.18
C GLY A 67 6.91 -3.09 1.71
N GLN A 68 5.82 -3.27 2.45
CA GLN A 68 4.75 -4.23 2.14
C GLN A 68 3.41 -3.66 2.58
N LEU A 69 2.31 -4.23 2.09
CA LEU A 69 0.99 -3.88 2.61
C LEU A 69 0.91 -4.21 4.11
N LEU A 70 0.28 -3.32 4.86
CA LEU A 70 0.21 -3.37 6.32
C LEU A 70 -0.39 -4.70 6.81
N SER A 71 0.31 -5.38 7.71
CA SER A 71 -0.25 -6.36 8.64
C SER A 71 -0.55 -5.68 9.97
N VAL A 72 -1.58 -6.15 10.67
CA VAL A 72 -1.89 -5.65 12.02
C VAL A 72 -1.83 -6.81 12.99
N GLU A 73 -0.78 -6.84 13.79
CA GLU A 73 -0.41 -7.96 14.63
C GLU A 73 -0.99 -7.85 16.05
N SER A 74 -1.25 -6.62 16.51
CA SER A 74 -1.74 -6.35 17.86
C SER A 74 -2.82 -5.25 17.94
N ALA A 75 -3.65 -5.30 18.99
CA ALA A 75 -4.66 -4.26 19.23
C ALA A 75 -4.04 -2.88 19.55
N SER A 76 -2.81 -2.86 20.07
CA SER A 76 -2.08 -1.62 20.31
C SER A 76 -1.57 -1.01 19.00
N GLU A 77 -1.09 -1.84 18.07
CA GLU A 77 -0.77 -1.41 16.72
C GLU A 77 -1.99 -0.85 15.99
N GLN A 78 -3.14 -1.53 16.09
CA GLN A 78 -4.37 -1.03 15.49
C GLN A 78 -4.70 0.40 15.91
N LYS A 79 -4.62 0.70 17.21
CA LYS A 79 -4.91 2.05 17.73
C LYS A 79 -3.97 3.10 17.12
N ILE A 80 -2.71 2.74 16.91
CA ILE A 80 -1.74 3.63 16.24
C ILE A 80 -2.16 3.89 14.79
N ILE A 81 -2.61 2.85 14.07
CA ILE A 81 -3.07 2.97 12.69
C ILE A 81 -4.34 3.84 12.60
N GLU A 82 -5.32 3.61 13.46
CA GLU A 82 -6.55 4.43 13.55
C GLU A 82 -6.24 5.89 13.83
N GLN A 83 -5.32 6.15 14.76
CA GLN A 83 -4.84 7.50 15.07
C GLN A 83 -4.17 8.14 13.85
N LEU A 84 -3.27 7.42 13.17
CA LEU A 84 -2.58 7.91 11.98
C LEU A 84 -3.56 8.28 10.86
N ILE A 85 -4.56 7.45 10.61
CA ILE A 85 -5.61 7.73 9.60
C ILE A 85 -6.39 8.99 9.99
N THR A 86 -6.75 9.12 11.27
CA THR A 86 -7.49 10.27 11.78
C THR A 86 -6.70 11.57 11.65
N GLU A 87 -5.41 11.54 11.94
CA GLU A 87 -4.51 12.70 11.88
C GLU A 87 -4.22 13.12 10.43
N LEU A 88 -3.96 12.15 9.55
CA LEU A 88 -3.59 12.43 8.16
C LEU A 88 -4.79 12.76 7.26
N ARG A 89 -6.01 12.43 7.68
CA ARG A 89 -7.27 12.74 6.97
C ARG A 89 -7.19 12.49 5.46
N PRO A 90 -6.87 11.26 5.01
CA PRO A 90 -6.75 10.97 3.59
C PRO A 90 -8.07 11.25 2.87
N THR A 91 -7.99 11.99 1.77
CA THR A 91 -9.15 12.37 0.93
C THR A 91 -9.85 11.16 0.30
N ASP A 92 -9.16 10.04 0.19
CA ASP A 92 -9.64 8.84 -0.50
C ASP A 92 -10.57 7.95 0.34
N GLY A 93 -10.53 8.08 1.66
CA GLY A 93 -11.36 7.35 2.61
C GLY A 93 -11.00 5.86 2.76
N ASP A 94 -10.65 5.14 1.70
CA ASP A 94 -10.39 3.69 1.72
C ASP A 94 -8.91 3.40 1.43
N PHE A 95 -8.34 2.39 2.08
CA PHE A 95 -6.95 1.99 1.89
C PHE A 95 -6.80 0.46 1.90
N TRP A 96 -5.80 -0.03 1.15
CA TRP A 96 -5.45 -1.44 1.12
C TRP A 96 -4.56 -1.82 2.32
N ILE A 97 -4.80 -3.01 2.85
CA ILE A 97 -3.96 -3.69 3.85
C ILE A 97 -3.65 -5.11 3.36
N GLY A 98 -2.69 -5.79 3.98
CA GLY A 98 -2.17 -7.07 3.51
C GLY A 98 -3.04 -8.30 3.81
N LEU A 99 -4.30 -8.14 4.23
CA LEU A 99 -5.16 -9.26 4.63
C LEU A 99 -5.84 -9.90 3.43
N ARG A 100 -5.70 -11.22 3.26
CA ARG A 100 -6.32 -12.01 2.19
C ARG A 100 -7.14 -13.14 2.74
N ARG A 101 -8.17 -13.57 2.00
CA ARG A 101 -8.94 -14.77 2.28
C ARG A 101 -8.43 -15.93 1.42
N ASN A 102 -8.34 -17.12 1.98
CA ASN A 102 -8.13 -18.35 1.22
C ASN A 102 -9.43 -18.70 0.48
N HIS A 103 -9.36 -19.02 -0.81
CA HIS A 103 -10.53 -19.36 -1.64
C HIS A 103 -10.88 -20.86 -1.59
N GLY A 104 -10.31 -21.61 -0.66
CA GLY A 104 -10.59 -23.05 -0.51
C GLY A 104 -12.01 -23.30 0.00
N ASN A 105 -12.81 -23.92 -0.88
CA ASN A 105 -14.15 -24.53 -0.74
C ASN A 105 -15.17 -23.97 0.26
N GLU A 106 -16.35 -23.71 -0.28
CA GLU A 106 -17.60 -23.42 0.42
C GLU A 106 -17.91 -24.47 1.51
N ASP A 107 -18.24 -23.95 2.69
CA ASP A 107 -19.27 -24.41 3.60
C ASP A 107 -19.37 -25.93 3.83
N SER A 108 -18.57 -26.48 4.75
CA SER A 108 -18.92 -27.72 5.48
C SER A 108 -17.90 -28.16 6.55
N SER A 109 -17.32 -27.24 7.30
CA SER A 109 -16.80 -27.64 8.60
C SER A 109 -17.11 -26.58 9.65
N SER A 110 -17.61 -27.05 10.79
CA SER A 110 -17.74 -26.31 12.04
C SER A 110 -16.40 -25.80 12.60
N ASP A 111 -15.32 -26.00 11.85
CA ASP A 111 -13.99 -25.59 12.24
C ASP A 111 -13.80 -24.11 11.94
N CYS A 112 -13.39 -23.37 12.98
CA CYS A 112 -12.98 -21.97 12.90
C CYS A 112 -11.61 -21.84 12.20
N SER A 113 -11.40 -22.60 11.12
CA SER A 113 -10.19 -22.61 10.32
C SER A 113 -9.86 -21.17 9.87
N PRO A 114 -8.58 -20.75 9.92
CA PRO A 114 -8.17 -19.40 9.55
C PRO A 114 -8.33 -19.23 8.05
N GLN A 115 -9.51 -18.77 7.64
CA GLN A 115 -9.78 -18.43 6.25
C GLN A 115 -9.03 -17.17 5.81
N TYR A 116 -8.41 -16.44 6.74
CA TYR A 116 -7.69 -15.20 6.47
C TYR A 116 -6.21 -15.32 6.83
N TYR A 117 -5.35 -14.72 6.01
CA TYR A 117 -3.90 -14.67 6.20
C TYR A 117 -3.33 -13.32 5.76
N TRP A 118 -2.20 -12.92 6.33
CA TRP A 118 -1.46 -11.75 5.90
C TRP A 118 -0.46 -12.10 4.81
N LEU A 119 -0.26 -11.22 3.82
CA LEU A 119 0.67 -11.44 2.71
C LEU A 119 2.14 -11.61 3.14
N ASP A 120 2.50 -11.10 4.30
CA ASP A 120 3.84 -11.19 4.89
C ASP A 120 4.01 -12.43 5.79
N GLY A 121 2.96 -13.23 5.96
CA GLY A 121 2.97 -14.40 6.84
C GLY A 121 2.85 -14.07 8.33
N SER A 122 2.65 -12.80 8.69
CA SER A 122 2.50 -12.38 10.08
C SER A 122 1.26 -13.00 10.72
N ARG A 123 1.25 -13.08 12.05
CA ARG A 123 0.13 -13.66 12.83
C ARG A 123 -0.43 -12.61 13.77
N SER A 124 -1.72 -12.34 13.67
CA SER A 124 -2.41 -11.47 14.62
C SER A 124 -2.74 -12.22 15.90
N THR A 125 -2.54 -11.57 17.05
CA THR A 125 -2.90 -12.14 18.36
C THR A 125 -4.38 -11.99 18.71
N PHE A 126 -5.19 -11.41 17.81
CA PHE A 126 -6.61 -11.14 18.02
C PHE A 126 -7.39 -11.33 16.71
N ARG A 127 -8.67 -11.68 16.84
CA ARG A 127 -9.58 -11.89 15.71
C ARG A 127 -10.41 -10.62 15.51
N TRP A 128 -10.35 -10.06 14.31
CA TRP A 128 -11.20 -8.94 13.91
C TRP A 128 -12.66 -9.39 13.85
N VAL A 129 -13.46 -9.02 14.83
CA VAL A 129 -14.93 -8.96 14.66
C VAL A 129 -15.23 -7.53 14.22
N GLY A 130 -14.97 -7.28 12.93
CA GLY A 130 -15.19 -6.03 12.18
C GLY A 130 -15.28 -4.73 12.97
N VAL A 131 -14.19 -3.95 13.02
CA VAL A 131 -14.19 -2.48 12.90
C VAL A 131 -12.85 -2.03 12.27
N ILE A 132 -12.76 -2.12 10.94
CA ILE A 132 -12.18 -1.06 10.09
C ILE A 132 -13.13 -0.99 8.90
N GLN A 133 -14.26 -0.30 9.09
CA GLN A 133 -15.17 0.00 7.98
C GLN A 133 -14.44 0.93 7.01
N LYS A 134 -13.76 0.30 6.03
CA LYS A 134 -13.43 0.77 4.66
C LYS A 134 -12.38 -0.10 3.96
N VAL A 135 -12.12 -1.31 4.44
CA VAL A 135 -11.45 -2.34 3.62
C VAL A 135 -12.54 -3.06 2.83
N LYS A 136 -12.86 -2.52 1.64
CA LYS A 136 -13.82 -3.14 0.72
C LYS A 136 -13.33 -4.56 0.39
N ARG A 137 -14.11 -5.56 0.81
CA ARG A 137 -13.96 -6.95 0.37
C ARG A 137 -13.97 -6.94 -1.16
N SER A 138 -12.86 -7.29 -1.80
CA SER A 138 -12.88 -7.61 -3.22
C SER A 138 -13.72 -8.88 -3.34
N ASN A 139 -14.83 -8.78 -4.07
CA ASN A 139 -15.45 -9.96 -4.66
C ASN A 139 -14.57 -10.47 -5.79
#